data_AF-A0A315DBA5-F1
#
_entry.id   AF-A0A315DBA5-F1
#
_cell.length_a   1.000
_cell.length_b   1.000
_cell.length_c   1.000
_cell.angle_alpha   90.00
_cell.angle_beta   90.00
_cell.angle_gamma   90.00
#
_symmetry.space_group_name_H-M   'P 1'
#
loop_
_entity.id
_entity.type
_entity.pdbx_description
1 polymer ?
#
loop_
_entity_poly.entity_id
_entity_poly.type
_entity_poly.pdbx_seq_one_letter_code
_entity_poly.pdbx_strand_id
1 'polypeptide(L)'
;MHAKLTESFSRRYFWLRLLTLTVSVLGLSACQGTSHHKVPSWEFVSFNVKPAQYRIMNQTRINWEVRDDVAHFCAHAKSMGREQSYLTPPMACAIWDILNAECTIVTGPVTSHVALGHEVRHCFEGHFHR
;
A
#
# COMPACT_ATOMS: atom_id res chain seq x y z
N MET A 1 -16.18 -12.66 58.82
CA MET A 1 -15.42 -11.53 58.24
C MET A 1 -14.36 -11.93 57.21
N HIS A 2 -13.86 -13.17 57.17
CA HIS A 2 -12.80 -13.59 56.21
C HIS A 2 -13.21 -13.63 54.72
N ALA A 3 -14.46 -14.00 54.37
CA ALA A 3 -14.87 -14.21 52.98
C ALA A 3 -15.01 -12.91 52.13
N LYS A 4 -15.30 -11.75 52.75
CA LYS A 4 -15.43 -10.48 52.02
C LYS A 4 -14.08 -9.89 51.60
N LEU A 5 -13.02 -10.19 52.34
CA LEU A 5 -11.66 -9.73 52.05
C LEU A 5 -11.05 -10.46 50.85
N THR A 6 -11.32 -11.76 50.71
CA THR A 6 -10.84 -12.58 49.58
C THR A 6 -11.51 -12.21 48.25
N GLU A 7 -12.82 -11.90 48.24
CA GLU A 7 -13.51 -11.39 47.04
C GLU A 7 -12.98 -10.02 46.60
N SER A 8 -12.75 -9.10 47.55
CA SER A 8 -12.18 -7.78 47.24
C SER A 8 -10.76 -7.86 46.68
N PHE A 9 -9.96 -8.82 47.18
CA PHE A 9 -8.58 -9.03 46.71
C PHE A 9 -8.56 -9.63 45.30
N SER A 10 -9.39 -10.65 45.04
CA SER A 10 -9.54 -11.29 43.73
C SER A 10 -10.03 -10.29 42.66
N ARG A 11 -11.00 -9.44 43.02
CA ARG A 11 -11.53 -8.40 42.12
C ARG A 11 -10.46 -7.35 41.77
N ARG A 12 -9.65 -6.91 42.73
CA ARG A 12 -8.52 -5.98 42.47
C ARG A 12 -7.45 -6.60 41.56
N TYR A 13 -7.11 -7.87 41.77
CA TYR A 13 -6.17 -8.60 40.89
C TYR A 13 -6.71 -8.77 39.47
N PHE A 14 -8.01 -9.04 39.33
CA PHE A 14 -8.66 -9.12 38.02
C PHE A 14 -8.58 -7.79 37.26
N TRP A 15 -8.91 -6.67 37.90
CA TRP A 15 -8.80 -5.34 37.29
C TRP A 15 -7.35 -4.94 36.96
N LEU A 16 -6.38 -5.28 37.83
CA LEU A 16 -4.95 -5.06 37.56
C LEU A 16 -4.43 -5.88 36.38
N ARG A 17 -4.88 -7.13 36.24
CA ARG A 17 -4.56 -7.99 35.08
C ARG A 17 -5.20 -7.48 33.80
N LEU A 18 -6.46 -7.04 33.87
CA LEU A 18 -7.16 -6.47 32.71
C LEU A 18 -6.50 -5.18 32.25
N LEU A 19 -6.05 -4.34 33.19
CA LEU A 19 -5.37 -3.07 32.91
C LEU A 19 -3.97 -3.30 32.31
N THR A 20 -3.21 -4.26 32.83
CA THR A 20 -1.90 -4.62 32.25
C THR A 20 -2.05 -5.25 30.86
N LEU A 21 -3.06 -6.10 30.62
CA LEU A 21 -3.37 -6.64 29.29
C LEU A 21 -3.75 -5.54 28.29
N THR A 22 -4.63 -4.60 28.69
CA THR A 22 -5.04 -3.50 27.80
C THR A 22 -3.88 -2.56 27.47
N VAL A 23 -3.03 -2.21 28.45
CA VAL A 23 -1.82 -1.41 28.20
C VAL A 23 -0.84 -2.14 27.27
N SER A 24 -0.67 -3.46 27.44
CA SER A 24 0.20 -4.27 26.58
C SER A 24 -0.30 -4.31 25.13
N VAL A 25 -1.61 -4.49 24.92
CA VAL A 25 -2.23 -4.50 23.60
C VAL A 25 -2.14 -3.14 22.91
N LEU A 26 -2.36 -2.04 23.65
CA LEU A 26 -2.24 -0.67 23.12
C LEU A 26 -0.77 -0.28 22.84
N GLY A 27 0.19 -0.80 23.60
CA GLY A 27 1.62 -0.57 23.35
C GLY A 27 2.11 -1.25 22.07
N LEU A 28 1.61 -2.45 21.76
CA LEU A 28 2.00 -3.23 20.57
C LEU A 28 1.45 -2.65 19.26
N SER A 29 0.30 -1.95 19.29
CA SER A 29 -0.28 -1.30 18.10
C SER A 29 0.39 0.01 17.72
N ALA A 30 1.18 0.63 18.61
CA ALA A 30 1.91 1.87 18.34
C ALA A 30 3.15 1.69 17.43
N CYS A 31 3.65 0.46 17.26
CA CYS A 31 4.81 0.18 16.41
C CYS A 31 4.50 0.09 14.90
N GLN A 32 3.23 0.18 14.50
CA GLN A 32 2.89 0.24 13.07
C GLN A 32 3.09 1.66 12.55
N GLY A 33 4.37 1.98 12.32
CA GLY A 33 4.88 3.26 11.85
C GLY A 33 3.95 3.96 10.85
N THR A 34 3.81 5.26 11.10
CA THR A 34 3.22 6.27 10.21
C THR A 34 4.11 6.45 8.98
N SER A 35 4.22 5.42 8.14
CA SER A 35 4.77 5.58 6.79
C SER A 35 3.70 6.28 5.94
N HIS A 36 4.03 7.46 5.44
CA HIS A 36 3.15 8.34 4.67
C HIS A 36 2.57 7.69 3.39
N HIS A 37 3.09 6.54 2.96
CA HIS A 37 2.58 5.75 1.84
C HIS A 37 2.69 4.25 2.19
N LYS A 38 1.60 3.64 2.67
CA LYS A 38 1.56 2.20 2.96
C LYS A 38 1.30 1.44 1.66
N VAL A 39 2.38 0.97 1.01
CA VAL A 39 2.26 -0.08 0.01
C VAL A 39 1.66 -1.32 0.69
N PRO A 40 0.64 -1.95 0.12
CA PRO A 40 0.02 -3.11 0.76
C PRO A 40 0.99 -4.29 0.92
N SER A 41 0.82 -5.08 1.98
CA SER A 41 1.77 -6.16 2.33
C SER A 41 1.91 -7.25 1.27
N TRP A 42 0.86 -7.50 0.48
CA TRP A 42 0.90 -8.49 -0.60
C TRP A 42 1.79 -8.07 -1.78
N GLU A 43 2.16 -6.80 -1.93
CA GLU A 43 3.07 -6.35 -2.99
C GLU A 43 4.52 -6.79 -2.74
N PHE A 44 4.83 -7.23 -1.52
CA PHE A 44 6.17 -7.70 -1.15
C PHE A 44 6.37 -9.20 -1.39
N VAL A 45 5.32 -9.92 -1.81
CA VAL A 45 5.43 -11.36 -2.08
C VAL A 45 6.09 -11.61 -3.43
N SER A 46 6.91 -12.65 -3.50
CA SER A 46 7.49 -13.10 -4.78
C SER A 46 6.38 -13.47 -5.76
N PHE A 47 6.59 -13.15 -7.03
CA PHE A 47 5.69 -13.51 -8.12
C PHE A 47 6.46 -14.22 -9.23
N ASN A 48 5.74 -15.03 -10.03
CA ASN A 48 6.29 -15.62 -11.24
C ASN A 48 6.20 -14.60 -12.37
N VAL A 49 7.33 -14.30 -13.00
CA VAL A 49 7.36 -13.38 -14.14
C VAL A 49 6.62 -14.01 -15.30
N LYS A 50 5.71 -13.26 -15.94
CA LYS A 50 5.04 -13.71 -17.15
C LYS A 50 6.09 -14.03 -18.24
N PRO A 51 6.08 -15.22 -18.87
CA PRO A 51 7.01 -15.53 -19.96
C PRO A 51 6.85 -14.55 -21.13
N ALA A 52 7.91 -14.31 -21.89
CA ALA A 52 7.94 -13.31 -22.97
C ALA A 52 6.79 -13.47 -23.98
N GLN A 53 6.47 -14.70 -24.37
CA GLN A 53 5.36 -14.99 -25.30
C GLN A 53 3.97 -14.57 -24.80
N TYR A 54 3.82 -14.29 -23.50
CA TYR A 54 2.55 -13.88 -22.88
C TYR A 54 2.58 -12.43 -22.39
N ARG A 55 3.72 -11.73 -22.48
CA ARG A 55 3.79 -10.30 -22.18
C ARG A 55 3.14 -9.53 -23.32
N ILE A 56 2.45 -8.43 -23.00
CA ILE A 56 1.94 -7.53 -24.03
C ILE A 56 3.10 -6.85 -24.74
N MET A 57 4.15 -6.50 -23.97
CA MET A 57 5.36 -5.87 -24.48
C MET A 57 6.59 -6.67 -24.04
N ASN A 58 7.41 -7.10 -25.00
CA ASN A 58 8.66 -7.79 -24.71
C ASN A 58 9.84 -6.85 -24.50
N GLN A 59 9.82 -5.71 -25.19
CA GLN A 59 10.75 -4.61 -25.02
C GLN A 59 9.91 -3.35 -24.89
N THR A 60 10.10 -2.65 -23.77
CA THR A 60 9.36 -1.43 -23.43
C THR A 60 10.37 -0.35 -23.14
N ARG A 61 10.24 0.79 -23.82
CA ARG A 61 10.91 2.01 -23.38
C ARG A 61 10.16 2.54 -22.18
N ILE A 62 10.87 2.79 -21.09
CA ILE A 62 10.28 3.31 -19.85
C ILE A 62 10.76 4.74 -19.67
N ASN A 63 9.81 5.65 -19.50
CA ASN A 63 10.03 6.98 -19.00
C ASN A 63 9.56 7.05 -17.53
N TRP A 64 10.21 7.87 -16.72
CA TRP A 64 9.83 8.07 -15.32
C TRP A 64 9.60 9.54 -15.05
N GLU A 65 8.36 9.88 -14.72
CA GLU A 65 7.92 11.22 -14.34
C GLU A 65 7.63 11.29 -12.83
N VAL A 66 8.07 12.36 -12.19
CA VAL A 66 7.81 12.63 -10.78
C VAL A 66 6.84 13.82 -10.69
N ARG A 67 5.74 13.66 -9.95
CA ARG A 67 4.67 14.66 -9.84
C ARG A 67 4.22 14.86 -8.40
N ASP A 68 3.97 16.11 -8.01
CA ASP A 68 3.37 16.43 -6.71
C ASP A 68 1.90 16.02 -6.63
N ASP A 69 1.18 16.05 -7.76
CA ASP A 69 -0.25 15.74 -7.88
C ASP A 69 -0.53 14.28 -8.29
N VAL A 70 0.41 13.35 -8.03
CA VAL A 70 0.36 11.95 -8.50
C VAL A 70 -0.98 11.27 -8.21
N ALA A 71 -1.58 11.49 -7.03
CA ALA A 71 -2.84 10.87 -6.67
C ALA A 71 -3.99 11.31 -7.56
N HIS A 72 -4.06 12.60 -7.88
CA HIS A 72 -5.09 13.15 -8.76
C HIS A 72 -4.85 12.72 -10.21
N PHE A 73 -3.61 12.86 -10.69
CA PHE A 73 -3.23 12.47 -12.05
C PHE A 73 -3.51 10.99 -12.32
N CYS A 74 -3.02 10.10 -11.45
CA CYS A 74 -3.20 8.66 -11.60
C CYS A 74 -4.66 8.23 -11.39
N ALA A 75 -5.41 8.87 -10.49
CA ALA A 75 -6.84 8.59 -10.36
C ALA A 75 -7.60 8.93 -11.65
N HIS A 76 -7.26 10.04 -12.30
CA HIS A 76 -7.84 10.45 -13.57
C HIS A 76 -7.50 9.46 -14.69
N ALA A 77 -6.21 9.11 -14.85
CA ALA A 77 -5.76 8.14 -15.85
C ALA A 77 -6.42 6.76 -15.68
N LYS A 78 -6.67 6.36 -14.43
CA LYS A 78 -7.37 5.12 -14.09
C LYS A 78 -8.88 5.19 -14.26
N SER A 79 -9.44 6.34 -14.66
CA SER A 79 -10.88 6.60 -14.68
C SER A 79 -11.56 6.26 -13.34
N MET A 80 -10.88 6.50 -12.21
CA MET A 80 -11.42 6.19 -10.89
C MET A 80 -12.57 7.14 -10.55
N GLY A 81 -13.64 6.58 -9.97
CA GLY A 81 -14.72 7.38 -9.40
C GLY A 81 -14.24 8.27 -8.25
N ARG A 82 -14.85 9.43 -8.08
CA ARG A 82 -14.45 10.45 -7.08
C ARG A 82 -14.39 9.92 -5.65
N GLU A 83 -15.35 9.10 -5.24
CA GLU A 83 -15.37 8.46 -3.92
C GLU A 83 -14.19 7.49 -3.75
N GLN A 84 -13.90 6.69 -4.78
CA GLN A 84 -12.84 5.69 -4.73
C GLN A 84 -11.45 6.32 -4.71
N SER A 85 -11.23 7.40 -5.48
CA SER A 85 -9.96 8.12 -5.49
C SER A 85 -9.69 8.84 -4.18
N TYR A 86 -10.73 9.22 -3.43
CA TYR A 86 -10.61 9.78 -2.08
C TYR A 86 -10.25 8.72 -1.03
N LEU A 87 -10.90 7.55 -1.07
CA LEU A 87 -10.67 6.47 -0.10
C LEU A 87 -9.34 5.75 -0.30
N THR A 88 -8.94 5.54 -1.55
CA THR A 88 -7.73 4.81 -1.92
C THR A 88 -6.97 5.57 -3.00
N PRO A 89 -6.34 6.70 -2.66
CA PRO A 89 -5.59 7.48 -3.63
C PRO A 89 -4.41 6.67 -4.18
N PRO A 90 -4.24 6.58 -5.50
CA PRO A 90 -3.08 5.91 -6.08
C PRO A 90 -1.80 6.69 -5.76
N MET A 91 -0.72 5.98 -5.47
CA MET A 91 0.59 6.58 -5.19
C MET A 91 1.53 6.59 -6.40
N ALA A 92 1.19 5.80 -7.41
CA ALA A 92 1.88 5.70 -8.69
C ALA A 92 0.93 5.13 -9.75
N CYS A 93 1.31 5.23 -11.01
CA CYS A 93 0.65 4.56 -12.14
C CYS A 93 1.60 4.41 -13.33
N ALA A 94 1.33 3.41 -14.18
CA ALA A 94 1.93 3.22 -15.49
C ALA A 94 0.98 3.67 -16.60
N ILE A 95 1.42 4.57 -17.47
CA ILE A 95 0.66 5.11 -18.60
C ILE A 95 1.32 4.67 -19.91
N TRP A 96 0.53 4.15 -20.84
CA TRP A 96 1.05 3.72 -22.14
C TRP A 96 0.76 4.74 -23.23
N ASP A 97 1.82 5.27 -23.83
CA ASP A 97 1.74 6.07 -25.04
C ASP A 97 1.85 5.16 -26.28
N ILE A 98 0.73 5.04 -27.00
CA ILE A 98 0.63 4.22 -28.21
C ILE A 98 1.47 4.81 -29.35
N LEU A 99 1.56 6.14 -29.46
CA LEU A 99 2.24 6.81 -30.56
C LEU A 99 3.76 6.68 -30.43
N ASN A 100 4.27 6.82 -29.20
CA ASN A 100 5.70 6.74 -28.92
C ASN A 100 6.17 5.31 -28.55
N ALA A 101 5.23 4.37 -28.40
CA ALA A 101 5.50 3.02 -27.90
C ALA A 101 6.33 3.03 -26.60
N GLU A 102 5.95 3.92 -25.69
CA GLU A 102 6.66 4.20 -24.43
C GLU A 102 5.69 4.07 -23.25
N CYS A 103 6.17 3.47 -22.16
CA CYS A 103 5.45 3.44 -20.89
C CYS A 103 6.02 4.52 -19.98
N THR A 104 5.20 5.48 -19.57
CA THR A 104 5.56 6.46 -18.55
C THR A 104 5.08 5.99 -17.19
N ILE A 105 6.02 5.76 -16.28
CA ILE A 105 5.73 5.53 -14.87
C ILE A 105 5.67 6.88 -14.18
N VAL A 106 4.59 7.14 -13.44
CA VAL A 106 4.39 8.37 -12.69
C VAL A 106 4.40 8.05 -11.21
N THR A 107 5.23 8.74 -10.42
CA THR A 107 5.30 8.60 -8.96
C THR A 107 5.22 9.95 -8.26
N GLY A 108 4.94 9.92 -6.94
CA GLY A 108 5.17 11.08 -6.08
C GLY A 108 6.65 11.38 -5.85
N PRO A 109 7.00 12.52 -5.23
CA PRO A 109 8.39 12.88 -4.88
C PRO A 109 9.06 11.89 -3.92
N VAL A 110 8.25 11.20 -3.12
CA VAL A 110 8.69 10.11 -2.24
C VAL A 110 8.01 8.82 -2.69
N THR A 111 8.80 7.85 -3.12
CA THR A 111 8.31 6.54 -3.56
C THR A 111 9.17 5.41 -2.99
N SER A 112 8.75 4.16 -3.20
CA SER A 112 9.51 2.98 -2.79
C SER A 112 9.87 2.12 -3.99
N HIS A 113 10.90 1.30 -3.84
CA HIS A 113 11.28 0.30 -4.85
C HIS A 113 10.13 -0.66 -5.18
N VAL A 114 9.25 -0.94 -4.21
CA VAL A 114 8.10 -1.82 -4.42
C VAL A 114 7.04 -1.15 -5.28
N ALA A 115 6.71 0.11 -4.99
CA ALA A 115 5.78 0.88 -5.80
C ALA A 115 6.31 1.08 -7.24
N LEU A 116 7.58 1.47 -7.38
CA LEU A 116 8.20 1.62 -8.70
C LEU A 116 8.23 0.28 -9.47
N GLY A 117 8.64 -0.80 -8.80
CA GLY A 117 8.69 -2.15 -9.40
C GLY A 117 7.31 -2.67 -9.82
N HIS A 118 6.26 -2.35 -9.05
CA HIS A 118 4.87 -2.66 -9.40
C HIS A 118 4.47 -2.01 -10.73
N GLU A 119 4.77 -0.72 -10.92
CA GLU A 119 4.47 -0.01 -12.17
C GLU A 119 5.32 -0.50 -13.35
N VAL A 120 6.60 -0.83 -13.11
CA VAL A 120 7.44 -1.46 -14.14
C VAL A 120 6.79 -2.77 -14.62
N ARG A 121 6.29 -3.60 -13.71
CA ARG A 121 5.58 -4.83 -14.08
C ARG A 121 4.33 -4.52 -14.93
N HIS A 122 3.57 -3.49 -14.58
CA HIS A 122 2.41 -3.06 -15.37
C HIS A 122 2.79 -2.70 -16.81
N CYS A 123 3.93 -2.03 -17.03
CA CYS A 123 4.43 -1.71 -18.37
C CYS A 123 4.72 -2.95 -19.25
N PHE A 124 5.22 -4.04 -18.67
CA PHE A 124 5.55 -5.26 -19.44
C PHE A 124 4.35 -6.21 -19.58
N GLU A 125 3.58 -6.37 -18.50
CA GLU A 125 2.50 -7.35 -18.45
C GLU A 125 1.17 -6.82 -19.01
N GLY A 126 1.09 -5.52 -19.28
CA GLY A 126 -0.03 -4.91 -19.98
C GLY A 126 -1.13 -4.37 -19.07
N HIS A 127 -0.80 -4.04 -17.83
CA HIS A 127 -1.73 -3.53 -16.82
C HIS A 127 -1.65 -2.00 -16.66
N PHE A 128 -1.24 -1.31 -17.71
CA PHE A 128 -1.13 0.14 -17.77
C PHE A 128 -2.48 0.82 -18.07
N HIS A 129 -2.51 2.14 -17.90
CA HIS A 129 -3.65 3.01 -18.19
C HIS A 129 -3.38 3.90 -19.41
N ARG A 130 -4.39 4.66 -19.85
CA ARG A 130 -4.34 5.55 -21.02
C ARG A 130 -4.84 6.93 -20.67
#